data_AF-A0A1F4VCA5-F1
#
_entry.id   AF-A0A1F4VCA5-F1
#
_cell.length_a   1.000
_cell.length_b   1.000
_cell.length_c   1.000
_cell.angle_alpha   90.00
_cell.angle_beta   90.00
_cell.angle_gamma   90.00
#
_symmetry.space_group_name_H-M   'P 1'
#
loop_
_entity.id
_entity.type
_entity.pdbx_description
1 polymer ?
#
loop_
_entity_poly.entity_id
_entity_poly.type
_entity_poly.pdbx_seq_one_letter_code
_entity_poly.pdbx_strand_id
1 'polypeptide(L)'
;MRSKIKLTPDYYRSPETGKELIVYAPRIILLVFSNHKTGPATTCYLDTGATFNIFPWDYALKHLGFSESSIRKGVHIKILGVGNAIKEGYGHTCAFHHPDFRIENAMVYFVKDQPYPLLGLIGFVDKFDKVVLNEKDKVIELIKD
;
A
#
# COMPACT_ATOMS: atom_id res chain seq x y z
N MET A 1 -6.93 19.26 -6.11
CA MET A 1 -5.93 18.30 -6.66
C MET A 1 -6.62 17.06 -7.23
N ARG A 2 -6.24 16.61 -8.44
CA ARG A 2 -6.76 15.36 -9.03
C ARG A 2 -5.63 14.59 -9.70
N SER A 3 -5.45 13.33 -9.31
CA SER A 3 -4.46 12.42 -9.89
C SER A 3 -5.16 11.26 -10.57
N LYS A 4 -4.65 10.85 -11.74
CA LYS A 4 -5.16 9.71 -12.51
C LYS A 4 -4.05 8.71 -12.73
N ILE A 5 -4.20 7.52 -12.15
CA ILE A 5 -3.20 6.46 -12.20
C ILE A 5 -3.75 5.31 -13.01
N LYS A 6 -3.03 4.86 -14.05
CA LYS A 6 -3.45 3.71 -14.86
C LYS A 6 -3.38 2.41 -14.05
N LEU A 7 -4.39 1.57 -14.18
CA LEU A 7 -4.33 0.20 -13.67
C LEU A 7 -3.29 -0.60 -14.47
N THR A 8 -2.63 -1.54 -13.79
CA THR A 8 -1.59 -2.37 -14.39
C THR A 8 -2.17 -3.71 -14.81
N PRO A 9 -1.99 -4.17 -16.07
CA PRO A 9 -2.46 -5.48 -16.49
C PRO A 9 -1.61 -6.60 -15.88
N ASP A 10 -2.27 -7.58 -15.31
CA ASP A 10 -1.73 -8.88 -14.94
C ASP A 10 -2.34 -9.95 -15.86
N TYR A 11 -1.48 -10.82 -16.36
CA TYR A 11 -1.84 -11.87 -17.31
C TYR A 11 -1.89 -13.20 -16.57
N TYR A 12 -3.06 -13.82 -16.58
CA TYR A 12 -3.30 -15.13 -16.00
C TYR A 12 -3.71 -16.11 -17.08
N ARG A 13 -3.42 -17.39 -16.84
CA ARG A 13 -3.90 -18.47 -17.67
C ARG A 13 -4.87 -19.32 -16.87
N SER A 14 -6.09 -19.48 -17.35
CA SER A 14 -7.07 -20.37 -16.74
C SER A 14 -6.50 -21.80 -16.74
N PRO A 15 -6.40 -22.45 -15.57
CA PRO A 15 -5.90 -23.83 -15.51
C PRO A 15 -6.85 -24.83 -16.19
N GLU A 16 -8.15 -24.52 -16.22
CA GLU A 16 -9.19 -25.41 -16.78
C GLU A 16 -9.31 -25.26 -18.30
N THR A 17 -9.28 -24.03 -18.81
CA THR A 17 -9.56 -23.75 -20.23
C THR A 17 -8.32 -23.38 -21.03
N GLY A 18 -7.20 -23.12 -20.37
CA GLY A 18 -5.98 -22.61 -20.99
C GLY A 18 -6.09 -21.19 -21.55
N LYS A 19 -7.26 -20.55 -21.44
CA LYS A 19 -7.52 -19.19 -21.92
C LYS A 19 -6.74 -18.17 -21.12
N GLU A 20 -6.23 -17.16 -21.81
CA GLU A 20 -5.62 -16.00 -21.17
C GLU A 20 -6.71 -15.09 -20.61
N LEU A 21 -6.48 -14.61 -19.39
CA LEU A 21 -7.32 -13.69 -18.65
C LEU A 21 -6.45 -12.48 -18.28
N ILE A 22 -6.92 -11.28 -18.61
CA ILE A 22 -6.25 -10.03 -18.26
C ILE A 22 -7.01 -9.41 -17.10
N VAL A 23 -6.34 -9.22 -15.97
CA VAL A 23 -6.89 -8.54 -14.78
C VAL A 23 -6.13 -7.25 -14.58
N TYR A 24 -6.84 -6.15 -14.33
CA TYR A 24 -6.23 -4.85 -14.12
C TYR A 24 -6.11 -4.57 -12.63
N ALA A 25 -4.88 -4.58 -12.11
CA ALA A 25 -4.61 -4.38 -10.69
C ALA A 25 -4.42 -2.90 -10.34
N PRO A 26 -4.97 -2.43 -9.20
CA PRO A 26 -4.84 -1.05 -8.75
C PRO A 26 -3.49 -0.82 -8.03
N ARG A 27 -2.42 -0.75 -8.82
CA ARG A 27 -1.05 -0.50 -8.32
C ARG A 27 -0.70 0.98 -8.36
N ILE A 28 -0.12 1.48 -7.28
CA ILE A 28 0.36 2.86 -7.13
C ILE A 28 1.84 2.82 -6.77
N ILE A 29 2.68 3.52 -7.53
CA ILE A 29 4.13 3.59 -7.26
C ILE A 29 4.38 4.80 -6.36
N LEU A 30 4.93 4.57 -5.17
CA LEU A 30 5.20 5.61 -4.18
C LEU A 30 6.66 5.57 -3.74
N LEU A 31 7.21 6.74 -3.42
CA LEU A 31 8.37 6.86 -2.55
C LEU A 31 7.87 6.97 -1.10
N VAL A 32 8.43 6.16 -0.20
CA VAL A 32 8.07 6.17 1.22
C VAL A 32 9.18 6.81 2.03
N PHE A 33 8.82 7.76 2.89
CA PHE A 33 9.75 8.51 3.71
C PHE A 33 9.48 8.26 5.19
N SER A 34 10.53 8.00 5.94
CA SER A 34 10.49 7.89 7.40
C SER A 34 11.88 8.12 7.98
N ASN A 35 11.99 8.65 9.19
CA ASN A 35 13.27 8.86 9.89
C ASN A 35 14.34 9.57 9.04
N HIS A 36 13.97 10.62 8.29
CA HIS A 36 14.85 11.33 7.34
C HIS A 36 15.45 10.47 6.22
N LYS A 37 14.96 9.24 6.04
CA LYS A 37 15.34 8.35 4.93
C LYS A 37 14.21 8.22 3.94
N THR A 38 14.61 8.06 2.68
CA THR A 38 13.74 7.83 1.55
C THR A 38 13.94 6.41 1.06
N GLY A 39 12.88 5.62 1.07
CA GLY A 39 12.86 4.32 0.43
C GLY A 39 12.84 4.44 -1.11
N PRO A 40 13.17 3.34 -1.82
CA PRO A 40 13.09 3.32 -3.28
C PRO A 40 11.63 3.44 -3.75
N ALA A 41 11.45 3.75 -5.04
CA ALA A 41 10.13 3.70 -5.66
C ALA A 41 9.54 2.30 -5.51
N THR A 42 8.36 2.24 -4.90
CA THR A 42 7.76 0.98 -4.44
C THR A 42 6.35 0.84 -4.96
N THR A 43 6.09 -0.28 -5.63
CA THR A 43 4.75 -0.65 -6.07
C THR A 43 3.92 -1.08 -4.86
N CYS A 44 2.83 -0.36 -4.63
CA CYS A 44 1.87 -0.63 -3.55
C CYS A 44 0.51 -0.96 -4.16
N TYR A 45 -0.22 -1.90 -3.57
CA TYR A 45 -1.58 -2.22 -4.00
C TYR A 45 -2.58 -1.38 -3.22
N LEU A 46 -3.47 -0.67 -3.92
CA LEU A 46 -4.65 -0.09 -3.27
C LEU A 46 -5.61 -1.21 -2.90
N ASP A 47 -5.83 -1.41 -1.61
CA ASP A 47 -6.64 -2.49 -1.07
C ASP A 47 -7.74 -1.93 -0.18
N THR A 48 -8.96 -1.87 -0.73
CA THR A 48 -10.14 -1.41 0.01
C THR A 48 -10.61 -2.40 1.08
N GLY A 49 -10.13 -3.65 1.04
CA GLY A 49 -10.34 -4.64 2.09
C GLY A 49 -9.37 -4.51 3.26
N ALA A 50 -8.28 -3.75 3.10
CA ALA A 50 -7.32 -3.48 4.17
C ALA A 50 -7.71 -2.22 4.96
N THR A 51 -7.88 -2.37 6.28
CA THR A 51 -8.18 -1.23 7.17
C THR A 51 -7.03 -0.22 7.23
N PHE A 52 -5.78 -0.69 7.25
CA PHE A 52 -4.59 0.14 7.40
C PHE A 52 -3.64 -0.06 6.23
N ASN A 53 -2.71 0.88 6.03
CA ASN A 53 -1.53 0.60 5.22
C ASN A 53 -0.69 -0.48 5.90
N ILE A 54 -0.35 -1.54 5.15
CA ILE A 54 0.46 -2.66 5.65
C ILE A 54 1.66 -2.82 4.76
N PHE A 55 2.85 -2.73 5.33
CA PHE A 55 4.12 -2.87 4.60
C PHE A 55 4.91 -4.09 5.12
N PRO A 56 5.72 -4.71 4.25
CA PRO A 56 6.66 -5.75 4.68
C PRO A 56 7.58 -5.24 5.79
N TRP A 57 7.76 -6.05 6.84
CA TRP A 57 8.73 -5.76 7.91
C TRP A 57 10.12 -5.42 7.37
N ASP A 58 10.57 -6.23 6.42
CA ASP A 58 11.86 -6.08 5.75
C ASP A 58 12.02 -4.75 5.00
N TYR A 59 10.91 -4.16 4.55
CA TYR A 59 10.94 -2.88 3.87
C TYR A 59 11.46 -1.78 4.81
N ALA A 60 10.97 -1.76 6.05
CA ALA A 60 11.42 -0.80 7.05
C ALA A 60 12.90 -0.95 7.40
N LEU A 61 13.34 -2.21 7.57
CA LEU A 61 14.73 -2.54 7.89
C LEU A 61 15.70 -2.14 6.78
N LYS A 62 15.37 -2.48 5.53
CA LYS A 62 16.28 -2.31 4.39
C LYS A 62 16.28 -0.87 3.85
N HIS A 63 15.16 -0.17 3.93
CA HIS A 63 14.97 1.07 3.18
C HIS A 63 14.66 2.29 4.02
N LEU A 64 14.02 2.13 5.18
CA LEU A 64 13.55 3.26 5.99
C LEU A 64 14.41 3.52 7.24
N GLY A 65 15.54 2.83 7.36
CA GLY A 65 16.51 3.05 8.43
C GLY A 65 16.06 2.60 9.81
N PHE A 66 15.03 1.75 9.89
CA PHE A 66 14.62 1.16 11.15
C PHE A 66 15.52 -0.02 11.51
N SER A 67 15.80 -0.19 12.79
CA SER A 67 16.17 -1.47 13.40
C SER A 67 14.92 -2.23 13.84
N GLU A 68 15.02 -3.54 14.09
CA GLU A 68 13.91 -4.31 14.67
C GLU A 68 13.38 -3.69 15.96
N SER A 69 14.29 -3.26 16.85
CA SER A 69 13.92 -2.63 18.11
C SER A 69 13.17 -1.31 17.89
N SER A 70 13.52 -0.53 16.86
CA SER A 70 12.80 0.70 16.54
C SER A 70 11.43 0.45 15.91
N ILE A 71 11.27 -0.60 15.09
CA ILE A 71 9.95 -0.99 14.57
C ILE A 71 9.02 -1.33 15.73
N ARG A 72 9.49 -2.10 16.71
CA ARG A 72 8.67 -2.54 17.86
C ARG A 72 8.25 -1.42 18.81
N LYS A 73 8.84 -0.22 18.71
CA LYS A 73 8.40 0.97 19.47
C LYS A 73 7.14 1.63 18.90
N GLY A 74 6.71 1.22 17.71
CA GLY A 74 5.49 1.72 17.08
C GLY A 74 4.22 1.24 17.78
N VAL A 75 3.06 1.70 17.29
CA VAL A 75 1.75 1.29 17.80
C VAL A 75 1.52 -0.19 17.48
N HIS A 76 1.44 -1.04 18.50
CA HIS A 76 1.24 -2.47 18.29
C HIS A 76 -0.24 -2.83 18.09
N ILE A 77 -0.54 -3.57 17.03
CA ILE A 77 -1.89 -4.11 16.76
C ILE A 77 -1.84 -5.57 16.32
N LYS A 78 -2.97 -6.25 16.49
CA LYS A 78 -3.25 -7.55 15.85
C LYS A 78 -4.11 -7.31 14.60
N ILE A 79 -3.69 -7.86 13.47
CA ILE A 79 -4.37 -7.74 12.18
C ILE A 79 -4.94 -9.11 11.81
N LEU A 80 -6.24 -9.16 11.56
CA LEU A 80 -6.90 -10.35 11.03
C LEU A 80 -6.75 -10.37 9.50
N GLY A 81 -6.13 -11.42 8.98
CA GLY A 81 -5.97 -11.67 7.55
C GLY A 81 -6.88 -12.78 7.04
N VAL A 82 -6.70 -13.13 5.76
CA VAL A 82 -7.42 -14.22 5.10
C VAL A 82 -7.17 -15.55 5.84
N GLY A 83 -8.22 -16.36 5.96
CA GLY A 83 -8.14 -17.68 6.60
C GLY A 83 -7.99 -17.63 8.12
N ASN A 84 -8.45 -16.56 8.77
CA ASN A 84 -8.30 -16.32 10.22
C ASN A 84 -6.85 -16.22 10.70
N ALA A 85 -5.90 -15.96 9.79
CA ALA A 85 -4.52 -15.72 10.16
C ALA A 85 -4.43 -14.42 10.96
N ILE A 86 -3.84 -14.47 12.16
CA ILE A 86 -3.59 -13.28 12.98
C ILE A 86 -2.12 -12.92 12.84
N LYS A 87 -1.84 -11.69 12.40
CA LYS A 87 -0.49 -11.15 12.31
C LYS A 87 -0.31 -9.98 13.28
N GLU A 88 0.91 -9.82 13.79
CA GLU A 88 1.28 -8.65 14.58
C GLU A 88 1.85 -7.56 13.67
N GLY A 89 1.39 -6.32 13.87
CA GLY A 89 1.86 -5.15 13.14
C GLY A 89 2.25 -4.02 14.08
N TYR A 90 3.27 -3.25 13.68
CA TYR A 90 3.74 -2.08 14.43
C TYR A 90 3.67 -0.82 13.58
N GLY A 91 2.85 0.12 14.01
CA GLY A 91 2.47 1.34 13.31
C GLY A 91 3.47 2.47 13.51
N HIS A 92 3.92 3.05 12.41
CA HIS A 92 4.75 4.25 12.38
C HIS A 92 4.16 5.29 11.43
N THR A 93 4.50 6.54 11.68
CA THR A 93 4.12 7.65 10.81
C THR A 93 5.14 7.77 9.69
N CYS A 94 4.67 7.73 8.45
CA CYS A 94 5.48 7.88 7.24
C CYS A 94 4.90 8.98 6.35
N ALA A 95 5.68 9.43 5.37
CA ALA A 95 5.17 10.24 4.26
C ALA A 95 5.23 9.44 2.96
N PHE A 96 4.25 9.68 2.07
CA PHE A 96 4.20 9.10 0.74
C PHE A 96 4.32 10.19 -0.30
N HIS A 97 5.21 9.99 -1.27
CA HIS A 97 5.37 10.91 -2.38
C HIS A 97 5.07 10.17 -3.68
N HIS A 98 4.15 10.75 -4.44
CA HIS A 98 3.84 10.43 -5.83
C HIS A 98 4.17 11.68 -6.67
N PRO A 99 4.47 11.57 -7.98
CA PRO A 99 4.67 12.74 -8.83
C PRO A 99 3.54 13.78 -8.75
N ASP A 100 2.31 13.31 -8.61
CA ASP A 100 1.11 14.17 -8.59
C ASP A 100 0.67 14.61 -7.19
N PHE A 101 1.13 13.96 -6.12
CA PHE A 101 0.64 14.23 -4.77
C PHE A 101 1.62 13.83 -3.67
N ARG A 102 1.44 14.45 -2.51
CA ARG A 102 2.16 14.11 -1.29
C ARG A 102 1.18 13.90 -0.15
N ILE A 103 1.41 12.84 0.62
CA ILE A 103 0.70 12.55 1.85
C ILE A 103 1.71 12.65 2.99
N GLU A 104 1.47 13.58 3.92
CA GLU A 104 2.16 13.61 5.20
C GLU A 104 1.42 12.75 6.21
N ASN A 105 2.17 12.24 7.18
CA ASN A 105 1.64 11.57 8.36
C ASN A 105 0.70 10.38 8.06
N ALA A 106 1.04 9.58 7.06
CA ALA A 106 0.39 8.30 6.79
C ALA A 106 0.78 7.28 7.86
N MET A 107 -0.21 6.68 8.53
CA MET A 107 0.06 5.54 9.41
C MET A 107 0.39 4.31 8.57
N VAL A 108 1.49 3.63 8.87
CA VAL A 108 1.94 2.41 8.18
C VAL A 108 2.32 1.36 9.21
N TYR A 109 1.69 0.19 9.10
CA TYR A 109 2.01 -0.96 9.95
C TYR A 109 2.98 -1.89 9.26
N PHE A 110 4.13 -2.14 9.88
CA PHE A 110 5.11 -3.10 9.41
C PHE A 110 4.81 -4.49 9.97
N VAL A 111 4.63 -5.46 9.08
CA VAL A 111 4.18 -6.82 9.41
C VAL A 111 5.14 -7.86 8.83
N LYS A 112 5.48 -8.86 9.63
CA LYS A 112 6.31 -9.99 9.16
C LYS A 112 5.57 -10.83 8.13
N ASP A 113 6.32 -11.38 7.17
CA ASP A 113 5.79 -12.24 6.10
C ASP A 113 4.64 -11.58 5.31
N GLN A 114 4.65 -10.24 5.23
CA GLN A 114 3.80 -9.51 4.30
C GLN A 114 4.56 -9.43 2.96
N PRO A 115 4.04 -10.05 1.88
CA PRO A 115 4.78 -10.16 0.62
C PRO A 115 4.87 -8.85 -0.15
N TYR A 116 3.89 -7.96 -0.01
CA TYR A 116 3.83 -6.70 -0.75
C TYR A 116 3.15 -5.59 0.07
N PRO A 117 3.48 -4.31 -0.21
CA PRO A 117 2.81 -3.19 0.42
C PRO A 117 1.35 -3.05 0.00
N LEU A 118 0.50 -2.77 0.98
CA LEU A 118 -0.92 -2.50 0.84
C LEU A 118 -1.21 -1.07 1.30
N LEU A 119 -2.01 -0.36 0.51
CA LEU A 119 -2.56 0.95 0.84
C LEU A 119 -4.02 0.74 1.26
N GLY A 120 -4.29 0.96 2.54
CA GLY A 120 -5.60 0.70 3.13
C GLY A 120 -6.44 1.94 3.31
N LEU A 121 -7.55 1.77 4.02
CA LEU A 121 -8.51 2.84 4.30
C LEU A 121 -7.89 3.97 5.15
N ILE A 122 -7.16 3.59 6.21
CA ILE A 122 -6.50 4.51 7.14
C ILE A 122 -5.04 4.71 6.75
N GLY A 123 -4.67 5.96 6.55
CA GLY A 123 -3.32 6.42 6.21
C GLY A 123 -3.11 6.65 4.71
N PHE A 124 -4.02 6.20 3.84
CA PHE A 124 -3.96 6.48 2.40
C PHE A 124 -5.31 6.96 1.85
N VAL A 125 -6.35 6.11 1.84
CA VAL A 125 -7.64 6.47 1.23
C VAL A 125 -8.28 7.66 1.96
N ASP A 126 -8.20 7.70 3.30
CA ASP A 126 -8.67 8.80 4.14
C ASP A 126 -7.99 10.17 3.87
N LYS A 127 -6.94 10.20 3.04
CA LYS A 127 -6.20 11.43 2.70
C LYS A 127 -6.73 12.13 1.46
N PHE A 128 -7.73 11.55 0.82
CA PHE A 128 -8.42 12.06 -0.35
C PHE A 128 -9.91 12.19 -0.03
N ASP A 129 -10.55 13.22 -0.56
CA ASP A 129 -12.00 13.40 -0.41
C ASP A 129 -12.76 12.32 -1.19
N LYS A 130 -12.16 11.84 -2.28
CA LYS A 130 -12.73 10.77 -3.10
C LYS A 130 -11.65 9.93 -3.78
N VAL A 131 -11.86 8.62 -3.75
CA VAL A 131 -11.08 7.63 -4.50
C VAL A 131 -12.04 6.86 -5.39
N VAL A 132 -11.74 6.78 -6.69
CA VAL A 132 -12.57 6.08 -7.68
C VAL A 132 -11.75 5.04 -8.41
N LEU A 133 -12.20 3.79 -8.38
CA LEU A 133 -11.72 2.75 -9.28
C LEU A 133 -12.59 2.74 -10.54
N ASN A 134 -12.07 3.27 -11.64
CA ASN A 134 -12.78 3.35 -12.91
C ASN A 134 -12.31 2.20 -13.83
N GLU A 135 -13.06 1.10 -13.79
CA GLU A 135 -12.79 -0.08 -14.62
C GLU A 135 -13.06 0.13 -16.12
N LYS A 136 -13.90 1.10 -16.48
CA LYS A 136 -14.15 1.41 -17.89
C LYS A 136 -12.90 2.03 -18.54
N ASP A 137 -12.32 3.01 -17.85
CA ASP A 137 -11.16 3.76 -18.34
C ASP A 137 -9.82 3.16 -17.84
N LYS A 138 -9.87 2.09 -17.04
CA LYS A 138 -8.73 1.43 -16.40
C LYS A 138 -7.82 2.39 -15.63
N VAL A 139 -8.42 3.20 -14.76
CA VAL A 139 -7.70 4.15 -13.91
C VAL A 139 -8.21 4.17 -12.47
N ILE A 140 -7.33 4.53 -11.55
CA ILE A 140 -7.66 5.04 -10.22
C ILE A 140 -7.67 6.56 -10.31
N GLU A 141 -8.75 7.20 -9.85
CA GLU A 141 -8.82 8.64 -9.68
C GLU A 141 -8.75 9.00 -8.20
N LEU A 142 -7.77 9.81 -7.82
CA LEU A 142 -7.59 10.33 -6.47
C LEU A 142 -7.91 11.83 -6.48
N ILE A 143 -8.87 12.26 -5.66
CA ILE A 143 -9.39 13.63 -5.65
C ILE A 143 -9.26 14.17 -4.23
N LYS A 144 -8.67 15.36 -4.12
CA LYS A 144 -8.51 16.11 -2.87
C LYS A 144 -8.65 17.58 -3.18
N ASP A 145 -9.65 18.27 -2.65
CA ASP A 145 -9.88 19.69 -2.91
C ASP A 145 -8.84 20.59 -2.22
#